data_AF-A0A0P7HEL7-F1
#
_entry.id   AF-A0A0P7HEL7-F1
#
_cell.length_a   1.000
_cell.length_b   1.000
_cell.length_c   1.000
_cell.angle_alpha   90.00
_cell.angle_beta   90.00
_cell.angle_gamma   90.00
#
_symmetry.space_group_name_H-M   'P 1'
#
loop_
_entity.id
_entity.type
_entity.pdbx_description
1 polymer ?
#
loop_
_entity_poly.entity_id
_entity_poly.type
_entity_poly.pdbx_seq_one_letter_code
_entity_poly.pdbx_strand_id
1 'polypeptide(L)'
;MNRGTRLWPVQLAADVVLIIVFAALGRDTHAHGVDPAGVLITASPFIAAALAAWALLRLWRRPASLWPHGVLLWVITAGGGLAVRALAGGGTAFSFQLVTFGVLGAFLLLPRLTASLATRGRARRDSTRLINRA
;
A
#
# COMPACT_ATOMS: atom_id res chain seq x y z
N MET A 1 8.49 9.86 22.86
CA MET A 1 8.68 8.95 21.68
C MET A 1 7.36 8.77 20.95
N ASN A 2 7.22 9.38 19.77
CA ASN A 2 5.96 9.47 19.03
C ASN A 2 5.46 8.08 18.60
N ARG A 3 4.25 7.68 18.99
CA ARG A 3 3.66 6.37 18.58
C ARG A 3 3.69 6.14 17.06
N GLY A 4 3.69 7.22 16.27
CA GLY A 4 3.79 7.17 14.80
C GLY A 4 5.08 6.56 14.25
N THR A 5 6.22 6.62 14.97
CA THR A 5 7.48 6.01 14.51
C THR A 5 7.64 4.56 14.95
N ARG A 6 6.73 3.99 15.75
CA ARG A 6 6.78 2.55 16.11
C ARG A 6 5.94 1.68 15.17
N LEU A 7 5.02 2.27 14.42
CA LEU A 7 4.07 1.54 13.57
C LEU A 7 4.55 1.34 12.13
N TRP A 8 5.72 1.88 11.76
CA TRP A 8 6.23 1.74 10.41
C TRP A 8 6.46 0.28 9.98
N PRO A 9 6.94 -0.67 10.84
CA PRO A 9 7.13 -2.05 10.41
C PRO A 9 5.80 -2.72 10.08
N VAL A 10 4.77 -2.42 10.88
CA VAL A 10 3.40 -2.94 10.67
C VAL A 10 2.81 -2.38 9.38
N GLN A 11 3.01 -1.09 9.11
CA GLN A 11 2.51 -0.47 7.90
C GLN A 11 3.22 -1.00 6.65
N LEU A 12 4.54 -1.19 6.71
CA LEU A 12 5.31 -1.78 5.63
C LEU A 12 4.88 -3.23 5.37
N ALA A 13 4.72 -4.03 6.42
CA ALA A 13 4.24 -5.40 6.31
C ALA A 13 2.83 -5.45 5.69
N ALA A 14 1.94 -4.55 6.10
CA ALA A 14 0.60 -4.45 5.51
C ALA A 14 0.65 -4.11 4.02
N ASP A 15 1.48 -3.15 3.61
CA ASP A 15 1.65 -2.81 2.19
C ASP A 15 2.15 -4.02 1.38
N VAL A 16 3.16 -4.74 1.89
CA VAL A 16 3.72 -5.93 1.22
C VAL A 16 2.68 -7.06 1.14
N VAL A 17 1.97 -7.35 2.23
CA VAL A 17 0.90 -8.36 2.26
C VAL A 17 -0.19 -8.02 1.26
N LEU A 18 -0.62 -6.76 1.20
CA LEU A 18 -1.66 -6.34 0.25
C LEU A 18 -1.19 -6.46 -1.21
N ILE A 19 0.08 -6.19 -1.51
CA ILE A 19 0.65 -6.44 -2.85
C ILE A 19 0.64 -7.93 -3.19
N ILE A 20 0.98 -8.80 -2.23
CA ILE A 20 0.92 -10.26 -2.41
C ILE A 20 -0.52 -10.72 -2.65
N VAL A 21 -1.48 -10.23 -1.86
CA VAL A 21 -2.91 -10.51 -2.04
C VAL A 21 -3.39 -10.08 -3.42
N PHE A 22 -2.99 -8.88 -3.89
CA PHE A 22 -3.28 -8.42 -5.24
C PHE A 22 -2.74 -9.41 -6.30
N ALA A 23 -1.49 -9.83 -6.18
CA ALA A 23 -0.88 -10.78 -7.12
C ALA A 23 -1.57 -12.15 -7.10
N ALA A 24 -1.99 -12.64 -5.92
CA ALA A 24 -2.71 -13.89 -5.77
C ALA A 24 -4.09 -13.82 -6.46
N LEU A 25 -4.87 -12.77 -6.18
CA LEU A 25 -6.18 -12.55 -6.81
C LEU A 25 -6.07 -12.39 -8.34
N GLY A 26 -5.01 -11.71 -8.81
CA GLY A 26 -4.75 -11.56 -10.24
C GLY A 26 -4.42 -12.88 -10.95
N ARG A 27 -3.78 -13.84 -10.27
CA ARG A 27 -3.50 -15.17 -10.84
C ARG A 27 -4.69 -16.12 -10.75
N ASP A 28 -5.42 -16.12 -9.64
CA ASP A 28 -6.61 -16.96 -9.45
C ASP A 28 -7.68 -16.68 -10.52
N THR A 29 -7.82 -15.41 -10.91
CA THR A 29 -8.74 -14.99 -11.98
C THR A 29 -8.32 -15.45 -13.39
N HIS A 30 -7.08 -15.89 -13.60
CA HIS A 30 -6.55 -16.25 -14.93
C HIS A 30 -5.96 -17.67 -15.02
N ALA A 31 -5.85 -18.39 -13.90
CA ALA A 31 -5.29 -19.74 -13.82
C ALA A 31 -6.16 -20.61 -12.91
N HIS A 32 -6.31 -21.90 -13.23
CA HIS A 32 -7.05 -22.89 -12.42
C HIS A 32 -6.30 -23.31 -11.14
N GLY A 33 -5.80 -22.36 -10.36
CA GLY A 33 -5.13 -22.61 -9.08
C GLY A 33 -4.10 -21.55 -8.68
N VAL A 34 -3.88 -21.43 -7.37
CA VAL A 34 -2.89 -20.51 -6.78
C VAL A 34 -1.57 -21.25 -6.55
N ASP A 35 -0.61 -21.05 -7.44
CA ASP A 35 0.79 -21.46 -7.22
C ASP A 35 1.54 -20.37 -6.42
N PRO A 36 2.01 -20.64 -5.18
CA PRO A 36 2.72 -19.66 -4.36
C PRO A 36 3.96 -19.06 -5.04
N ALA A 37 4.70 -19.86 -5.83
CA ALA A 37 5.89 -19.37 -6.52
C ALA A 37 5.50 -18.37 -7.62
N GLY A 38 4.49 -18.70 -8.43
CA GLY A 38 3.92 -17.81 -9.43
C GLY A 38 3.37 -16.50 -8.84
N VAL A 39 2.77 -16.54 -7.65
CA VAL A 39 2.31 -15.33 -6.93
C VAL A 39 3.50 -14.44 -6.56
N LEU A 40 4.55 -15.00 -5.97
CA LEU A 40 5.73 -14.22 -5.58
C LEU A 40 6.45 -13.62 -6.79
N ILE A 41 6.57 -14.38 -7.89
CA ILE A 41 7.12 -13.87 -9.16
C ILE A 41 6.30 -12.68 -9.66
N THR A 42 4.97 -12.80 -9.61
CA THR A 42 4.03 -11.75 -10.07
C THR A 42 4.07 -10.51 -9.18
N ALA A 43 4.21 -10.69 -7.87
CA ALA A 43 4.29 -9.62 -6.89
C ALA A 43 5.65 -8.90 -6.88
N SER A 44 6.72 -9.60 -7.23
CA SER A 44 8.10 -9.11 -7.09
C SER A 44 8.39 -7.71 -7.68
N PRO A 45 7.95 -7.35 -8.90
CA PRO A 45 8.21 -6.00 -9.42
C PRO A 45 7.51 -4.91 -8.61
N PHE A 46 6.31 -5.18 -8.11
CA PHE A 46 5.54 -4.24 -7.29
C PHE A 46 6.12 -4.12 -5.89
N ILE A 47 6.53 -5.23 -5.28
CA ILE A 47 7.21 -5.22 -3.98
C ILE A 47 8.52 -4.42 -4.08
N ALA A 48 9.32 -4.66 -5.12
CA ALA A 48 10.57 -3.92 -5.33
C ALA A 48 10.31 -2.41 -5.47
N ALA A 49 9.32 -2.02 -6.28
CA ALA A 49 8.92 -0.63 -6.44
C ALA A 49 8.40 0.00 -5.13
N ALA A 50 7.62 -0.75 -4.34
CA ALA A 50 7.11 -0.31 -3.04
C ALA A 50 8.24 -0.09 -2.02
N LEU A 51 9.21 -1.00 -1.95
CA LEU A 51 10.37 -0.89 -1.07
C LEU A 51 11.24 0.32 -1.46
N ALA A 52 11.46 0.52 -2.77
CA ALA A 52 12.15 1.70 -3.28
C ALA A 52 11.42 3.00 -2.93
N ALA A 53 10.09 3.03 -3.10
CA ALA A 53 9.27 4.19 -2.72
C ALA A 53 9.32 4.46 -1.21
N TRP A 54 9.25 3.43 -0.37
CA TRP A 54 9.41 3.54 1.08
C TRP A 54 10.76 4.17 1.45
N ALA A 55 11.83 3.76 0.77
CA ALA A 55 13.18 4.30 0.92
C ALA A 55 13.28 5.77 0.50
N LEU A 56 12.83 6.08 -0.73
CA LEU A 56 12.91 7.41 -1.33
C LEU A 56 12.09 8.44 -0.54
N LEU A 57 10.87 8.07 -0.13
CA LEU A 57 9.95 8.94 0.60
C LEU A 57 10.19 8.93 2.11
N ARG A 58 11.13 8.10 2.60
CA ARG A 58 11.47 7.92 4.02
C ARG A 58 10.22 7.69 4.89
N LEU A 59 9.33 6.81 4.42
CA LEU A 59 8.01 6.61 5.02
C LEU A 59 8.04 6.14 6.47
N TRP A 60 9.16 5.58 6.95
CA TRP A 60 9.35 5.30 8.38
C TRP A 60 9.22 6.53 9.28
N ARG A 61 9.42 7.74 8.76
CA ARG A 61 9.20 8.99 9.51
C ARG A 61 7.73 9.41 9.56
N ARG A 62 6.91 9.00 8.58
CA ARG A 62 5.49 9.38 8.43
C ARG A 62 4.66 8.24 7.81
N PRO A 63 4.58 7.06 8.46
CA PRO A 63 4.07 5.86 7.80
C PRO A 63 2.58 5.93 7.44
N ALA A 64 1.80 6.69 8.21
CA ALA A 64 0.36 6.86 8.02
C ALA A 64 -0.03 8.12 7.21
N SER A 65 0.92 8.81 6.57
CA SER A 65 0.61 10.01 5.78
C SER A 65 -0.12 9.64 4.49
N LEU A 66 -1.37 10.10 4.34
CA LEU A 66 -2.17 9.89 3.12
C LEU A 66 -1.69 10.79 1.98
N TRP A 67 -1.63 12.10 2.20
CA TRP A 67 -1.18 13.09 1.22
C TRP A 67 0.03 13.88 1.74
N PRO A 68 1.06 14.13 0.91
CA PRO A 68 1.26 13.61 -0.45
C PRO A 68 1.88 12.20 -0.50
N HIS A 69 2.45 11.74 0.62
CA HIS A 69 3.36 10.58 0.64
C HIS A 69 2.67 9.26 0.27
N GLY A 70 1.42 9.04 0.68
CA GLY A 70 0.66 7.84 0.31
C GLY A 70 0.37 7.78 -1.19
N VAL A 71 0.03 8.91 -1.81
CA VAL A 71 -0.19 8.99 -3.26
C VAL A 71 1.10 8.78 -4.03
N LEU A 72 2.21 9.40 -3.61
CA LEU A 72 3.52 9.17 -4.23
C LEU A 72 3.94 7.70 -4.12
N LEU A 73 3.75 7.07 -2.96
CA LEU A 73 3.99 5.63 -2.78
C LEU A 73 3.18 4.81 -3.78
N TRP A 74 1.88 5.10 -3.89
CA TRP A 74 1.00 4.39 -4.83
C TRP A 74 1.47 4.54 -6.28
N VAL A 75 1.73 5.76 -6.74
CA VAL A 75 2.15 6.03 -8.13
C VAL A 75 3.48 5.35 -8.43
N ILE A 76 4.47 5.45 -7.54
CA ILE A 76 5.77 4.81 -7.72
C ILE A 76 5.63 3.27 -7.71
N THR A 77 4.80 2.72 -6.81
CA THR A 77 4.62 1.27 -6.69
C THR A 77 3.91 0.69 -7.92
N ALA A 78 2.78 1.26 -8.31
CA ALA A 78 2.00 0.78 -9.44
C ALA A 78 2.73 1.05 -10.77
N GLY A 79 3.19 2.29 -10.98
CA GLY A 79 3.91 2.68 -12.19
C GLY A 79 5.25 1.98 -12.33
N GLY A 80 6.06 1.94 -11.27
CA GLY A 80 7.34 1.24 -11.26
C GLY A 80 7.19 -0.26 -11.42
N GLY A 81 6.23 -0.89 -10.74
CA GLY A 81 5.95 -2.32 -10.88
C GLY A 81 5.49 -2.70 -12.28
N LEU A 82 4.60 -1.90 -12.90
CA LEU A 82 4.17 -2.10 -14.28
C LEU A 82 5.32 -1.88 -15.27
N ALA A 83 6.17 -0.88 -15.07
CA ALA A 83 7.33 -0.62 -15.91
C ALA A 83 8.32 -1.79 -15.87
N VAL A 84 8.70 -2.25 -14.67
CA VAL A 84 9.60 -3.42 -14.52
C VAL A 84 8.99 -4.66 -15.15
N ARG A 85 7.68 -4.89 -14.95
CA ARG A 85 6.97 -6.02 -15.53
C ARG A 85 6.94 -5.96 -17.07
N ALA A 86 6.73 -4.78 -17.65
CA ALA A 86 6.76 -4.60 -19.10
C ALA A 86 8.15 -4.88 -19.69
N LEU A 87 9.21 -4.40 -19.02
CA LEU A 87 10.59 -4.66 -19.41
C LEU A 87 10.96 -6.15 -19.31
N ALA A 88 10.36 -6.88 -18.36
CA ALA A 88 10.53 -8.32 -18.20
C ALA A 88 9.70 -9.17 -19.19
N GLY A 89 9.07 -8.55 -20.19
CA GLY A 89 8.25 -9.25 -21.20
C GLY A 89 6.86 -9.68 -20.70
N GLY A 90 6.40 -9.14 -19.57
CA GLY A 90 5.05 -9.38 -19.06
C GLY A 90 3.98 -8.69 -19.89
N GLY A 91 2.76 -9.23 -19.87
CA GLY A 91 1.63 -8.66 -20.61
C GLY A 91 1.32 -7.21 -20.22
N THR A 92 1.28 -6.33 -21.22
CA THR A 92 1.05 -4.88 -21.08
C THR A 92 -0.37 -4.45 -21.46
N ALA A 93 -1.35 -5.37 -21.37
CA ALA A 93 -2.74 -5.07 -21.68
C ALA A 93 -3.23 -3.82 -20.91
N PHE A 94 -3.83 -2.86 -21.62
CA PHE A 94 -4.25 -1.59 -21.03
C PHE A 94 -5.24 -1.78 -19.87
N SER A 95 -6.16 -2.74 -20.00
CA SER A 95 -7.10 -3.11 -18.93
C SER A 95 -6.39 -3.59 -17.67
N PHE A 96 -5.34 -4.42 -17.81
CA PHE A 96 -4.54 -4.90 -16.69
C PHE A 96 -3.84 -3.74 -15.97
N GLN A 97 -3.28 -2.78 -16.71
CA GLN A 97 -2.63 -1.61 -16.13
C GLN A 97 -3.61 -0.78 -15.29
N LEU A 98 -4.81 -0.53 -15.83
CA LEU A 98 -5.85 0.28 -15.18
C LEU A 98 -6.37 -0.38 -13.91
N VAL A 99 -6.65 -1.69 -13.96
CA VAL A 99 -7.07 -2.47 -12.78
C VAL A 99 -5.95 -2.52 -11.74
N THR A 100 -4.70 -2.76 -12.16
CA THR A 100 -3.53 -2.79 -11.27
C THR A 100 -3.37 -1.46 -10.54
N PHE A 101 -3.44 -0.34 -11.26
CA PHE A 101 -3.39 0.99 -10.66
C PHE A 101 -4.52 1.21 -9.67
N GLY A 102 -5.76 0.87 -10.04
CA GLY A 102 -6.94 1.05 -9.18
C GLY A 102 -6.87 0.22 -7.90
N VAL A 103 -6.60 -1.08 -8.02
CA VAL A 103 -6.57 -2.02 -6.89
C VAL A 103 -5.40 -1.71 -5.95
N LEU A 104 -4.18 -1.50 -6.48
CA LEU A 104 -3.05 -1.10 -5.64
C LEU A 104 -3.28 0.27 -5.00
N GLY A 105 -3.98 1.18 -5.69
CA GLY A 105 -4.39 2.47 -5.11
C GLY A 105 -5.28 2.28 -3.90
N ALA A 106 -6.33 1.47 -4.03
CA ALA A 106 -7.20 1.15 -2.91
C ALA A 106 -6.42 0.48 -1.77
N PHE A 107 -5.62 -0.53 -2.08
CA PHE A 107 -4.88 -1.31 -1.08
C PHE A 107 -3.85 -0.46 -0.33
N LEU A 108 -3.11 0.42 -1.00
CA LEU A 108 -2.11 1.25 -0.34
C LEU A 108 -2.74 2.47 0.36
N LEU A 109 -3.81 3.05 -0.18
CA LEU A 109 -4.39 4.29 0.38
C LEU A 109 -5.42 4.04 1.48
N LEU A 110 -6.22 2.97 1.43
CA LEU A 110 -7.26 2.69 2.43
C LEU A 110 -6.72 2.51 3.86
N PRO A 111 -5.61 1.78 4.10
CA PRO A 111 -5.02 1.69 5.44
C PRO A 111 -4.57 3.05 5.98
N ARG A 112 -4.08 3.93 5.10
CA ARG A 112 -3.65 5.28 5.47
C ARG A 112 -4.85 6.18 5.75
N LEU A 113 -5.92 6.05 4.96
CA LEU A 113 -7.17 6.78 5.18
C LEU A 113 -7.79 6.39 6.54
N THR A 114 -7.92 5.10 6.82
CA THR A 114 -8.48 4.62 8.10
C THR A 114 -7.63 5.06 9.29
N ALA A 115 -6.29 5.01 9.20
CA ALA A 115 -5.39 5.53 10.24
C ALA A 115 -5.57 7.05 10.45
N SER A 116 -5.75 7.82 9.37
CA SER A 116 -5.98 9.27 9.46
C SER A 116 -7.34 9.62 10.10
N LEU A 117 -8.38 8.83 9.85
CA LEU A 117 -9.70 9.02 10.45
C LEU A 117 -9.71 8.62 11.93
N ALA A 118 -9.02 7.53 12.28
CA ALA A 118 -8.92 7.06 13.66
C ALA A 118 -8.20 8.08 14.58
N THR A 119 -7.20 8.80 14.06
CA THR A 119 -6.51 9.85 14.83
C THR A 119 -7.39 11.08 15.05
N ARG A 120 -8.18 11.49 14.05
CA ARG A 120 -9.17 12.58 14.18
C ARG A 120 -10.27 12.28 15.18
N GLY A 121 -10.77 11.04 15.22
CA GLY A 121 -11.82 10.62 16.16
C GLY A 121 -11.37 10.61 17.63
N ARG A 122 -10.08 10.32 17.89
CA ARG A 122 -9.51 10.36 19.25
C ARG A 122 -9.38 11.78 19.78
N ALA A 123 -8.94 12.73 18.95
CA ALA A 123 -8.82 14.14 19.35
C ALA A 123 -10.16 14.74 19.79
N ARG A 124 -11.27 14.39 19.11
CA ARG A 124 -12.61 14.85 19.51
C ARG A 124 -13.08 14.27 20.84
N ARG A 125 -12.74 13.01 21.15
CA ARG A 125 -13.16 12.34 22.41
C ARG A 125 -12.46 12.90 23.65
N ASP A 126 -11.23 13.36 23.53
CA ASP A 126 -10.51 13.98 24.66
C ASP A 126 -11.08 15.36 25.02
N SER A 127 -11.47 16.17 24.04
CA SER A 127 -12.12 17.47 24.30
C SER A 127 -13.45 17.34 25.04
N THR A 128 -14.27 16.34 24.71
CA THR A 128 -15.54 16.08 25.41
C THR A 128 -15.33 15.62 26.86
N ARG A 129 -14.25 14.88 27.14
CA ARG A 129 -13.92 14.44 28.51
C ARG A 129 -13.43 15.57 29.42
N LEU A 130 -12.79 16.60 28.86
CA LEU A 130 -12.32 17.75 29.64
C LEU A 130 -13.48 18.67 30.02
N ILE A 131 -14.48 18.84 29.15
CA ILE A 131 -15.68 19.65 29.43
C ILE A 131 -16.55 19.00 30.52
N ASN A 132 -16.71 17.67 30.50
CA ASN A 132 -17.54 16.95 31.47
C ASN A 132 -16.89 16.77 32.86
N ARG A 133 -15.71 17.36 33.09
CA ARG A 133 -14.95 17.29 34.35
C ARG A 133 -14.80 18.66 35.04
N ALA A 134 -15.29 19.73 34.43
CA ALA A 134 -15.38 21.06 35.01
C ALA A 134 -16.81 21.31 35.52
#